data_AF-A0A8R7U2W3-F1
#
_entry.id   AF-A0A8R7U2W3-F1
#
_cell.length_a   1.000
_cell.length_b   1.000
_cell.length_c   1.000
_cell.angle_alpha   90.00
_cell.angle_beta   90.00
_cell.angle_gamma   90.00
#
_symmetry.space_group_name_H-M   'P 1'
#
loop_
_entity.id
_entity.type
_entity.pdbx_description
1 polymer ?
#
loop_
_entity_poly.entity_id
_entity_poly.type
_entity_poly.pdbx_seq_one_letter_code
_entity_poly.pdbx_strand_id
1 'polypeptide(L)'
;MPDTRSELLSFITEAQTSGTVLRVDDMTQSISLIWNRNRSGAQTVQAPELCTGALRAVSSERSDYEDERSCFRSKIDQLLKEYTTQQFLGSKYKLDTILGVEERNKGYRPCGYIRYHVNFTATCDLRLQRTLFYAEFSFSSREQEPEFCCPLPYANAGRCYYGVISARKIVYPDDAKYIPDDITVRGTRSADGMLGMDLVYFSPKFDVEIAENLNVLHSEEEEEKRKKMRKTGRGVCRPN
;
A
#
# COMPACT_ATOMS: atom_id res chain seq x y z
N MET A 1 -8.93 -1.83 20.25
CA MET A 1 -10.26 -1.68 20.89
C MET A 1 -11.32 -2.30 19.97
N PRO A 2 -12.00 -3.37 20.36
CA PRO A 2 -12.99 -4.10 19.54
C PRO A 2 -14.28 -3.32 19.24
N ASP A 3 -14.70 -2.44 20.15
CA ASP A 3 -16.04 -1.83 20.11
C ASP A 3 -16.22 -0.83 18.97
N THR A 4 -15.19 -0.04 18.68
CA THR A 4 -15.19 0.95 17.58
C THR A 4 -15.33 0.28 16.21
N ARG A 5 -14.72 -0.89 16.05
CA ARG A 5 -14.82 -1.68 14.81
C ARG A 5 -16.24 -2.21 14.63
N SER A 6 -16.85 -2.71 15.71
CA SER A 6 -18.23 -3.22 15.68
C SER A 6 -19.26 -2.14 15.36
N GLU A 7 -19.11 -0.91 15.90
CA GLU A 7 -19.99 0.23 15.59
C GLU A 7 -19.89 0.66 14.11
N LEU A 8 -18.67 0.78 13.57
CA LEU A 8 -18.45 1.09 12.16
C LEU A 8 -19.02 0.03 11.22
N LEU A 9 -18.85 -1.25 11.57
CA LEU A 9 -19.41 -2.36 10.81
C LEU A 9 -20.93 -2.33 10.81
N SER A 10 -21.55 -2.07 11.97
CA SER A 10 -23.00 -1.93 12.07
C SER A 10 -23.53 -0.83 11.16
N PHE A 11 -22.87 0.34 11.13
CA PHE A 11 -23.28 1.47 10.29
C PHE A 11 -23.20 1.15 8.78
N ILE A 12 -22.13 0.50 8.35
CA ILE A 12 -21.96 0.08 6.95
C ILE A 12 -23.00 -0.98 6.57
N THR A 13 -23.23 -1.97 7.44
CA THR A 13 -24.21 -3.04 7.21
C THR A 13 -25.64 -2.51 7.15
N GLU A 14 -26.01 -1.57 8.02
CA GLU A 14 -27.33 -0.94 8.02
C GLU A 14 -27.61 -0.22 6.70
N ALA A 15 -26.67 0.56 6.20
CA ALA A 15 -26.81 1.24 4.92
C ALA A 15 -26.93 0.27 3.73
N GLN A 16 -26.18 -0.84 3.76
CA GLN A 16 -26.25 -1.88 2.74
C GLN A 16 -27.61 -2.59 2.74
N THR A 17 -28.14 -2.91 3.92
CA THR A 17 -29.43 -3.62 4.07
C THR A 17 -30.64 -2.73 3.76
N SER A 18 -30.54 -1.44 4.02
CA SER A 18 -31.63 -0.47 3.76
C SER A 18 -31.66 0.03 2.31
N GLY A 19 -30.65 -0.30 1.50
CA GLY A 19 -30.52 0.22 0.13
C GLY A 19 -30.26 1.72 0.07
N THR A 20 -29.83 2.32 1.19
CA THR A 20 -29.64 3.77 1.32
C THR A 20 -28.24 4.13 0.84
N VAL A 21 -28.14 5.12 -0.07
CA VAL A 21 -26.85 5.67 -0.48
C VAL A 21 -26.26 6.46 0.69
N LEU A 22 -25.15 5.99 1.25
CA LEU A 22 -24.38 6.73 2.25
C LEU A 22 -23.81 8.00 1.63
N ARG A 23 -24.33 9.16 2.03
CA ARG A 23 -23.77 10.44 1.63
C ARG A 23 -22.42 10.63 2.33
N VAL A 24 -21.48 11.24 1.61
CA VAL A 24 -20.13 11.51 2.12
C VAL A 24 -20.20 12.30 3.42
N ASP A 25 -21.09 13.29 3.50
CA ASP A 25 -21.27 14.12 4.70
C ASP A 25 -21.69 13.31 5.93
N ASP A 26 -22.62 12.36 5.76
CA ASP A 26 -23.12 11.50 6.85
C ASP A 26 -22.04 10.50 7.32
N MET A 27 -21.24 9.98 6.39
CA MET A 27 -20.08 9.15 6.70
C MET A 27 -19.02 9.96 7.45
N THR A 28 -18.69 11.16 6.97
CA THR A 28 -17.72 12.05 7.62
C THR A 28 -18.15 12.41 9.03
N GLN A 29 -19.44 12.68 9.24
CA GLN A 29 -19.98 13.04 10.55
C GLN A 29 -19.95 11.85 11.52
N SER A 30 -20.36 10.66 11.07
CA SER A 30 -20.35 9.44 11.89
C SER A 30 -18.93 9.00 12.26
N ILE A 31 -18.02 9.02 11.30
CA ILE A 31 -16.60 8.73 11.50
C ILE A 31 -15.96 9.76 12.44
N SER A 32 -16.30 11.05 12.30
CA SER A 32 -15.84 12.12 13.20
C SER A 32 -16.34 11.94 14.64
N LEU A 33 -17.61 11.53 14.83
CA LEU A 33 -18.16 11.24 16.16
C LEU A 33 -17.44 10.07 16.83
N ILE A 34 -17.22 8.99 16.10
CA ILE A 34 -16.45 7.83 16.57
C ILE A 34 -15.01 8.25 16.92
N TRP A 35 -14.40 9.13 16.11
CA TRP A 35 -13.08 9.69 16.39
C TRP A 35 -13.06 10.57 17.64
N ASN A 36 -14.02 11.48 17.80
CA ASN A 36 -14.09 12.42 18.92
C ASN A 36 -14.39 11.71 20.24
N ARG A 37 -15.17 10.62 20.20
CA ARG A 37 -15.44 9.75 21.36
C ARG A 37 -14.20 8.98 21.80
N ASN A 38 -13.36 8.57 20.85
CA ASN A 38 -12.03 8.01 21.15
C ASN A 38 -11.01 9.09 21.59
N ARG A 39 -11.20 10.34 21.17
CA ARG A 39 -10.40 11.51 21.56
C ARG A 39 -10.68 11.95 23.00
N SER A 40 -11.85 11.67 23.55
CA SER A 40 -12.24 12.08 24.92
C SER A 40 -11.37 11.43 26.01
N GLY A 41 -10.59 10.39 25.68
CA GLY A 41 -9.57 9.78 26.54
C GLY A 41 -8.14 9.82 25.98
N ALA A 42 -7.92 10.40 24.79
CA ALA A 42 -6.60 10.48 24.17
C ALA A 42 -6.22 11.95 24.02
N GLN A 43 -5.30 12.43 24.86
CA GLN A 43 -4.58 13.67 24.61
C GLN A 43 -4.11 13.66 23.15
N THR A 44 -4.48 14.69 22.39
CA THR A 44 -3.88 14.95 21.08
C THR A 44 -2.42 15.29 21.31
N VAL A 45 -1.57 14.25 21.35
CA VAL A 45 -0.13 14.42 21.36
C VAL A 45 0.26 14.88 19.97
N GLN A 46 0.74 16.11 19.88
CA GLN A 46 1.26 16.65 18.63
C GLN A 46 2.60 15.96 18.38
N ALA A 47 2.81 15.41 17.18
CA ALA A 47 4.11 14.85 16.82
C ALA A 47 5.17 15.96 16.86
N PRO A 48 6.38 15.69 17.39
CA PRO A 48 7.45 16.67 17.41
C PRO A 48 7.87 17.03 15.98
N GLU A 49 8.37 18.25 15.80
CA GLU A 49 8.98 18.63 14.53
C GLU A 49 10.21 17.76 14.25
N LEU A 50 10.37 17.35 12.99
CA LEU A 50 11.52 16.57 12.57
C LEU A 50 12.77 17.45 12.51
N CYS A 51 13.88 16.94 13.05
CA CYS A 51 15.19 17.57 12.90
C CYS A 51 15.63 17.53 11.42
N THR A 52 16.59 18.37 11.04
CA THR A 52 17.02 18.49 9.64
C THR A 52 17.51 17.17 9.03
N GLY A 53 18.17 16.32 9.83
CA GLY A 53 18.60 14.99 9.41
C GLY A 53 17.43 14.04 9.13
N ALA A 54 16.48 13.96 10.07
CA ALA A 54 15.27 13.15 9.93
C ALA A 54 14.39 13.62 8.77
N LEU A 55 14.21 14.93 8.60
CA LEU A 55 13.46 15.50 7.49
C LEU A 55 14.09 15.16 6.14
N ARG A 56 15.44 15.17 6.05
CA ARG A 56 16.16 14.75 4.84
C ARG A 56 15.97 13.27 4.56
N ALA A 57 16.05 12.41 5.57
CA ALA A 57 15.84 10.98 5.42
C ALA A 57 14.43 10.67 4.92
N VAL A 58 13.39 11.21 5.58
CA VAL A 58 11.99 11.05 5.14
C VAL A 58 11.78 11.60 3.74
N SER A 59 12.41 12.72 3.38
CA SER A 59 12.32 13.27 2.03
C SER A 59 12.99 12.38 0.98
N SER A 60 14.11 11.75 1.32
CA SER A 60 14.80 10.77 0.47
C SER A 60 13.94 9.54 0.25
N GLU A 61 13.47 8.91 1.34
CA GLU A 61 12.59 7.74 1.29
C GLU A 61 11.31 8.02 0.49
N ARG A 62 10.75 9.23 0.65
CA ARG A 62 9.59 9.65 -0.15
C ARG A 62 9.93 9.80 -1.63
N SER A 63 11.11 10.31 -1.96
CA SER A 63 11.57 10.41 -3.35
C SER A 63 11.71 9.03 -3.97
N ASP A 64 12.40 8.11 -3.28
CA ASP A 64 12.60 6.73 -3.73
C ASP A 64 11.26 6.01 -3.92
N TYR A 65 10.33 6.20 -2.99
CA TYR A 65 8.96 5.69 -3.10
C TYR A 65 8.21 6.24 -4.33
N GLU A 66 8.29 7.54 -4.60
CA GLU A 66 7.61 8.13 -5.76
C GLU A 66 8.24 7.67 -7.09
N ASP A 67 9.56 7.48 -7.13
CA ASP A 67 10.27 6.94 -8.29
C ASP A 67 9.85 5.49 -8.57
N GLU A 68 9.80 4.64 -7.53
CA GLU A 68 9.32 3.27 -7.64
C GLU A 68 7.85 3.25 -8.05
N ARG A 69 6.99 4.00 -7.36
CA ARG A 69 5.57 4.13 -7.68
C ARG A 69 5.34 4.56 -9.13
N SER A 70 6.14 5.48 -9.64
CA SER A 70 6.09 5.93 -11.04
C SER A 70 6.42 4.79 -12.00
N CYS A 71 7.49 4.01 -11.73
CA CYS A 71 7.86 2.84 -12.51
C CYS A 71 6.72 1.81 -12.58
N PHE A 72 6.12 1.48 -11.43
CA PHE A 72 4.98 0.56 -11.35
C PHE A 72 3.79 1.07 -12.14
N ARG A 73 3.41 2.35 -11.97
CA ARG A 73 2.27 2.93 -12.68
C ARG A 73 2.47 2.91 -14.20
N SER A 74 3.67 3.28 -14.67
CA SER A 74 4.01 3.25 -16.10
C SER A 74 3.86 1.84 -16.70
N LYS A 75 4.39 0.83 -15.99
CA LYS A 75 4.31 -0.56 -16.43
C LYS A 75 2.88 -1.11 -16.42
N ILE A 76 2.10 -0.80 -15.39
CA ILE A 76 0.68 -1.18 -15.30
C ILE A 76 -0.14 -0.51 -16.42
N ASP A 77 0.10 0.78 -16.68
CA ASP A 77 -0.56 1.50 -17.78
C ASP A 77 -0.23 0.89 -19.14
N GLN A 78 0.98 0.38 -19.34
CA GLN A 78 1.35 -0.38 -20.54
C GLN A 78 0.53 -1.67 -20.65
N LEU A 79 0.53 -2.50 -19.61
CA LEU A 79 -0.20 -3.77 -19.61
C LEU A 79 -1.71 -3.59 -19.79
N LEU A 80 -2.28 -2.54 -19.20
CA LEU A 80 -3.68 -2.16 -19.38
C LEU A 80 -4.02 -1.81 -20.83
N LYS A 81 -3.13 -1.09 -21.52
CA LYS A 81 -3.31 -0.76 -22.95
C LYS A 81 -3.23 -2.02 -23.80
N GLU A 82 -2.28 -2.91 -23.51
CA GLU A 82 -2.13 -4.19 -24.22
C GLU A 82 -3.38 -5.06 -24.05
N TYR A 83 -3.87 -5.23 -22.81
CA TYR A 83 -5.12 -5.93 -22.52
C TYR A 83 -6.31 -5.34 -23.27
N THR A 84 -6.45 -4.00 -23.26
CA THR A 84 -7.53 -3.30 -23.96
C THR A 84 -7.49 -3.55 -25.47
N THR A 85 -6.30 -3.53 -26.05
CA THR A 85 -6.09 -3.75 -27.49
C THR A 85 -6.43 -5.18 -27.88
N GLN A 86 -6.00 -6.16 -27.08
CA GLN A 86 -6.24 -7.59 -27.33
C GLN A 86 -7.71 -7.97 -27.21
N GLN A 87 -8.46 -7.34 -26.29
CA GLN A 87 -9.88 -7.67 -26.08
C GLN A 87 -10.81 -7.03 -27.11
N PHE A 88 -10.31 -6.22 -28.05
CA PHE A 88 -11.11 -5.49 -29.05
C PHE A 88 -12.27 -4.67 -28.47
N LEU A 89 -12.21 -4.31 -27.18
CA LEU A 89 -13.34 -3.71 -26.47
C LEU A 89 -13.55 -2.23 -26.81
N GLY A 90 -12.62 -1.57 -27.51
CA GLY A 90 -12.63 -0.13 -27.78
C GLY A 90 -12.63 0.75 -26.51
N SER A 91 -12.60 0.14 -25.33
CA SER A 91 -12.80 0.76 -24.05
C SER A 91 -11.47 1.03 -23.37
N LYS A 92 -11.09 2.29 -23.24
CA LYS A 92 -9.84 2.68 -22.60
C LYS A 92 -9.99 2.59 -21.07
N TYR A 93 -9.12 1.81 -20.46
CA TYR A 93 -8.98 1.77 -19.00
C TYR A 93 -7.93 2.78 -18.55
N LYS A 94 -8.21 3.45 -17.44
CA LYS A 94 -7.28 4.34 -16.74
C LYS A 94 -6.98 3.79 -15.35
N LEU A 95 -5.71 3.68 -15.01
CA LEU A 95 -5.26 3.26 -13.68
C LEU A 95 -5.68 4.27 -12.59
N ASP A 96 -6.40 3.79 -11.58
CA ASP A 96 -6.79 4.54 -10.39
C ASP A 96 -5.74 4.36 -9.29
N THR A 97 -5.87 3.27 -8.52
CA THR A 97 -5.11 3.01 -7.29
C THR A 97 -4.43 1.65 -7.36
N ILE A 98 -3.15 1.61 -6.98
CA ILE A 98 -2.42 0.36 -6.72
C ILE A 98 -2.77 -0.06 -5.29
N LEU A 99 -3.32 -1.26 -5.14
CA LEU A 99 -3.82 -1.77 -3.85
C LEU A 99 -2.75 -2.59 -3.13
N GLY A 100 -1.94 -3.34 -3.87
CA GLY A 100 -0.91 -4.18 -3.30
C GLY A 100 0.14 -4.56 -4.34
N VAL A 101 1.39 -4.64 -3.88
CA VAL A 101 2.54 -5.13 -4.64
C VAL A 101 3.22 -6.22 -3.82
N GLU A 102 3.43 -7.37 -4.44
CA GLU A 102 4.25 -8.44 -3.91
C GLU A 102 5.40 -8.72 -4.86
N GLU A 103 6.60 -8.75 -4.26
CA GLU A 103 7.83 -9.13 -4.93
C GLU A 103 8.07 -10.62 -4.73
N ARG A 104 8.27 -11.37 -5.82
CA ARG A 104 8.66 -12.77 -5.77
C ARG A 104 9.96 -13.02 -6.48
N ASN A 105 10.88 -13.62 -5.75
CA ASN A 105 12.14 -14.10 -6.30
C ASN A 105 11.93 -15.48 -6.91
N LYS A 106 12.08 -15.60 -8.24
CA LYS A 106 12.09 -16.89 -8.93
C LYS A 106 13.54 -17.31 -9.23
N GLY A 107 13.89 -18.52 -8.80
CA GLY A 107 15.19 -19.17 -9.07
C GLY A 107 16.25 -18.97 -7.98
N TYR A 108 17.34 -19.75 -8.10
CA TYR A 108 18.50 -19.64 -7.20
C TYR A 108 19.47 -18.56 -7.70
N ARG A 109 20.05 -17.78 -6.77
CA ARG A 109 21.15 -16.84 -7.09
C ARG A 109 22.29 -17.58 -7.79
N PRO A 110 22.99 -16.96 -8.77
CA PRO A 110 22.96 -15.54 -9.14
C PRO A 110 21.97 -15.20 -10.27
N CYS A 111 21.20 -16.16 -10.76
CA CYS A 111 20.35 -16.02 -11.95
C CYS A 111 18.86 -15.84 -11.62
N GLY A 112 18.53 -15.62 -10.35
CA GLY A 112 17.15 -15.33 -9.95
C GLY A 112 16.66 -14.02 -10.55
N TYR A 113 15.39 -13.99 -10.93
CA TYR A 113 14.72 -12.78 -11.40
C TYR A 113 13.55 -12.45 -10.47
N ILE A 114 13.24 -11.16 -10.41
CA ILE A 114 12.17 -10.64 -9.57
C ILE A 114 10.93 -10.49 -10.43
N ARG A 115 9.85 -11.15 -10.01
CA ARG A 115 8.53 -11.04 -10.61
C ARG A 115 7.60 -10.32 -9.64
N TYR A 116 6.90 -9.33 -10.16
CA TYR A 116 5.97 -8.52 -9.38
C TYR A 116 4.55 -8.99 -9.63
N HIS A 117 3.82 -9.16 -8.53
CA HIS A 117 2.40 -9.50 -8.51
C HIS A 117 1.67 -8.29 -7.95
N VAL A 118 0.77 -7.72 -8.73
CA VAL A 118 0.17 -6.42 -8.42
C VAL A 118 -1.34 -6.48 -8.53
N ASN A 119 -2.02 -6.02 -7.49
CA ASN A 119 -3.43 -5.64 -7.60
C ASN A 119 -3.58 -4.14 -7.72
N PHE A 120 -4.45 -3.74 -8.63
CA PHE A 120 -4.77 -2.35 -8.83
C PHE A 120 -6.19 -2.21 -9.33
N THR A 121 -6.71 -1.00 -9.26
CA THR A 121 -8.02 -0.66 -9.78
C THR A 121 -7.88 0.23 -10.99
N ALA A 122 -8.74 0.01 -11.99
CA ALA A 122 -8.81 0.84 -13.16
C ALA A 122 -10.26 1.13 -13.50
N THR A 123 -10.53 2.35 -13.97
CA THR A 123 -11.85 2.77 -14.42
C THR A 123 -11.89 2.76 -15.93
N CYS A 124 -12.98 2.21 -16.48
CA CYS A 124 -13.27 2.25 -17.91
C CYS A 124 -13.95 3.58 -18.27
N ASP A 125 -13.43 4.28 -19.27
CA ASP A 125 -13.96 5.57 -19.74
C ASP A 125 -15.46 5.51 -20.11
N LEU A 126 -15.97 4.33 -20.49
CA LEU A 126 -17.37 4.12 -20.90
C LEU A 126 -18.33 3.75 -19.76
N ARG A 127 -17.83 3.19 -18.66
CA ARG A 127 -18.69 2.57 -17.64
C ARG A 127 -18.67 3.26 -16.29
N LEU A 128 -17.76 4.22 -16.05
CA LEU A 128 -17.51 4.88 -14.76
C LEU A 128 -17.31 3.91 -13.57
N GLN A 129 -17.28 2.61 -13.84
CA GLN A 129 -17.18 1.55 -12.86
C GLN A 129 -15.70 1.21 -12.70
N ARG A 130 -15.28 1.20 -11.44
CA ARG A 130 -13.96 0.76 -11.04
C ARG A 130 -13.91 -0.76 -11.07
N THR A 131 -12.96 -1.29 -11.84
CA THR A 131 -12.70 -2.72 -11.95
C THR A 131 -11.38 -3.03 -11.26
N LEU A 132 -11.36 -4.14 -10.52
CA LEU A 132 -10.13 -4.68 -9.95
C LEU A 132 -9.38 -5.48 -11.01
N PHE A 133 -8.07 -5.29 -11.07
CA PHE A 133 -7.17 -6.02 -11.96
C PHE A 133 -6.06 -6.70 -11.16
N TYR A 134 -5.54 -7.75 -11.78
CA TYR A 134 -4.28 -8.38 -11.42
C TYR A 134 -3.30 -8.19 -12.56
N ALA A 135 -2.06 -7.84 -12.26
CA ALA A 135 -0.95 -7.86 -13.20
C ALA A 135 0.22 -8.65 -12.66
N GLU A 136 0.93 -9.27 -13.58
CA GLU A 136 2.17 -9.98 -13.33
C GLU A 136 3.21 -9.54 -14.35
N PHE A 137 4.34 -9.04 -13.87
CA PHE A 137 5.38 -8.49 -14.75
C PHE A 137 6.75 -8.43 -14.10
N SER A 138 7.74 -8.10 -14.93
CA SER A 138 9.13 -7.90 -14.53
C SER A 138 9.62 -6.54 -14.97
N PHE A 139 10.63 -6.03 -14.28
CA PHE A 139 11.48 -4.97 -14.83
C PHE A 139 12.72 -5.55 -15.55
N SER A 140 12.96 -6.86 -15.42
CA SER A 140 14.06 -7.55 -16.08
C SER A 140 13.68 -8.00 -17.48
N SER A 141 14.48 -7.61 -18.47
CA SER A 141 14.35 -8.09 -19.84
C SER A 141 14.81 -9.54 -20.05
N ARG A 142 15.37 -10.19 -19.01
CA ARG A 142 15.87 -11.57 -19.08
C ARG A 142 14.80 -12.63 -18.86
N GLU A 143 13.59 -12.22 -18.51
CA GLU A 143 12.51 -13.12 -18.16
C GLU A 143 11.76 -13.59 -19.41
N GLN A 144 11.58 -14.92 -19.54
CA GLN A 144 10.87 -15.53 -20.67
C GLN A 144 9.36 -15.68 -20.42
N GLU A 145 8.91 -15.60 -19.18
CA GLU A 145 7.49 -15.75 -18.87
C GLU A 145 6.70 -14.50 -19.29
N PRO A 146 5.55 -14.66 -19.97
CA PRO A 146 4.78 -13.54 -20.48
C PRO A 146 4.29 -12.66 -19.34
N GLU A 147 4.38 -11.36 -19.54
CA GLU A 147 3.74 -10.38 -18.69
C GLU A 147 2.28 -10.24 -19.12
N PHE A 148 1.38 -10.08 -18.17
CA PHE A 148 -0.02 -9.88 -18.50
C PHE A 148 -0.76 -9.15 -17.39
N CYS A 149 -1.93 -8.63 -17.75
CA CYS A 149 -2.93 -8.22 -16.78
C CYS A 149 -4.30 -8.77 -17.15
N CYS A 150 -5.16 -8.94 -16.15
CA CYS A 150 -6.53 -9.40 -16.34
C CYS A 150 -7.46 -8.79 -15.28
N PRO A 151 -8.73 -8.55 -15.63
CA PRO A 151 -9.72 -8.14 -14.64
C PRO A 151 -10.03 -9.31 -13.71
N LEU A 152 -10.19 -9.01 -12.43
CA LEU A 152 -10.65 -9.98 -11.45
C LEU A 152 -12.17 -9.89 -11.31
N PRO A 153 -12.88 -11.04 -11.20
CA PRO A 153 -14.35 -11.08 -11.17
C PRO A 153 -14.95 -10.43 -9.91
N TYR A 154 -14.15 -10.22 -8.87
CA TYR A 154 -14.59 -9.69 -7.58
C TYR A 154 -13.89 -8.36 -7.29
N ALA A 155 -14.52 -7.24 -7.66
CA ALA A 155 -14.01 -5.89 -7.41
C ALA A 155 -13.73 -5.60 -5.91
N ASN A 156 -14.33 -6.39 -5.02
CA ASN A 156 -14.21 -6.26 -3.56
C ASN A 156 -13.08 -7.13 -2.98
N ALA A 157 -12.52 -8.07 -3.73
CA ALA A 157 -11.54 -9.03 -3.21
C ALA A 157 -10.14 -8.42 -3.04
N GLY A 158 -9.71 -7.54 -3.95
CA GLY A 158 -8.33 -7.00 -4.00
C GLY A 158 -7.93 -6.04 -2.89
N ARG A 159 -8.74 -5.91 -1.84
CA ARG A 159 -8.52 -4.96 -0.74
C ARG A 159 -7.76 -5.65 0.38
N CYS A 160 -6.71 -4.98 0.89
CA CYS A 160 -5.78 -5.53 1.88
C CYS A 160 -6.54 -6.07 3.09
N TYR A 161 -6.52 -7.40 3.25
CA TYR A 161 -7.20 -8.05 4.36
C TYR A 161 -6.24 -8.09 5.55
N TYR A 162 -6.63 -7.47 6.66
CA TYR A 162 -5.98 -7.65 7.95
C TYR A 162 -6.89 -8.49 8.86
N GLY A 163 -6.58 -9.78 8.97
CA GLY A 163 -7.20 -10.68 9.94
C GLY A 163 -6.14 -11.48 10.66
N VAL A 164 -6.42 -11.82 11.92
CA VAL A 164 -5.47 -12.42 12.88
C VAL A 164 -4.88 -13.76 12.38
N ILE A 165 -5.54 -14.43 11.43
CA ILE A 165 -5.18 -15.79 10.97
C ILE A 165 -4.90 -15.85 9.45
N SER A 166 -5.24 -14.83 8.66
CA SER A 166 -5.18 -14.93 7.19
C SER A 166 -5.00 -13.59 6.47
N ALA A 167 -4.02 -12.78 6.88
CA ALA A 167 -3.70 -11.54 6.17
C ALA A 167 -3.35 -11.80 4.68
N ARG A 168 -4.13 -11.23 3.74
CA ARG A 168 -3.86 -11.35 2.29
C ARG A 168 -3.33 -10.02 1.78
N LYS A 169 -2.14 -10.05 1.15
CA LYS A 169 -1.52 -8.88 0.50
C LYS A 169 -1.93 -8.74 -0.97
N ILE A 170 -2.17 -9.86 -1.66
CA ILE A 170 -2.52 -9.94 -3.08
C ILE A 170 -3.64 -10.95 -3.30
N VAL A 171 -4.44 -10.73 -4.34
CA VAL A 171 -5.54 -11.53 -4.86
C VAL A 171 -5.17 -12.01 -6.26
N TYR A 172 -5.17 -13.32 -6.44
CA TYR A 172 -4.74 -13.96 -7.68
C TYR A 172 -5.91 -14.35 -8.58
N PRO A 173 -5.69 -14.50 -9.89
CA PRO A 173 -6.66 -15.15 -10.79
C PRO A 173 -7.01 -16.56 -10.33
N ASP A 174 -8.18 -17.06 -10.72
CA ASP A 174 -8.61 -18.44 -10.48
C ASP A 174 -7.88 -19.41 -11.45
N ASP A 175 -6.57 -19.53 -11.29
CA ASP A 175 -5.66 -20.36 -12.07
C ASP A 175 -4.92 -21.30 -11.11
N ALA A 176 -4.84 -22.59 -11.47
CA ALA A 176 -4.24 -23.63 -10.66
C ALA A 176 -2.80 -23.33 -10.23
N LYS A 177 -2.07 -22.55 -11.03
CA LYS A 177 -0.68 -22.19 -10.72
C LYS A 177 -0.54 -21.26 -9.51
N TYR A 178 -1.60 -20.56 -9.11
CA TYR A 178 -1.59 -19.70 -7.93
C TYR A 178 -2.21 -20.36 -6.69
N ILE A 179 -2.80 -21.55 -6.82
CA ILE A 179 -3.42 -22.28 -5.70
C ILE A 179 -2.42 -22.60 -4.57
N PRO A 180 -1.18 -23.05 -4.84
CA PRO A 180 -0.23 -23.35 -3.76
C PRO A 180 0.18 -22.12 -2.95
N ASP A 181 0.12 -20.94 -3.59
CA ASP A 181 0.53 -19.68 -3.00
C ASP A 181 -0.66 -18.87 -2.44
N ASP A 182 -1.90 -19.29 -2.73
CA ASP A 182 -3.08 -18.77 -2.09
C ASP A 182 -3.21 -19.42 -0.71
N ILE A 183 -3.02 -18.61 0.33
CA ILE A 183 -3.17 -19.04 1.73
C ILE A 183 -4.58 -19.57 2.07
N THR A 184 -5.52 -19.54 1.11
CA THR A 184 -6.84 -20.13 1.26
C THR A 184 -7.08 -21.33 0.35
N VAL A 185 -7.52 -22.43 0.97
CA VAL A 185 -7.86 -23.73 0.36
C VAL A 185 -8.87 -23.64 -0.80
N ARG A 186 -9.52 -22.48 -1.01
CA ARG A 186 -10.56 -22.26 -2.05
C ARG A 186 -10.21 -21.19 -3.09
N GLY A 187 -9.03 -20.58 -3.04
CA GLY A 187 -8.68 -19.49 -3.96
C GLY A 187 -9.45 -18.19 -3.70
N THR A 188 -9.63 -17.38 -4.75
CA THR A 188 -10.46 -16.15 -4.73
C THR A 188 -11.96 -16.41 -4.81
N ARG A 189 -12.40 -17.66 -4.72
CA ARG A 189 -13.80 -18.09 -4.87
C ARG A 189 -14.70 -17.78 -3.67
N SER A 190 -14.14 -17.32 -2.55
CA SER A 190 -14.88 -17.07 -1.30
C SER A 190 -14.46 -15.74 -0.69
N ALA A 191 -15.26 -14.70 -0.91
CA ALA A 191 -15.10 -13.37 -0.31
C ALA A 191 -15.99 -13.17 0.95
N ASP A 192 -16.71 -14.21 1.39
CA ASP A 192 -17.55 -14.16 2.58
C ASP A 192 -16.69 -13.86 3.82
N GLY A 193 -17.00 -12.75 4.50
CA GLY A 193 -16.26 -12.25 5.66
C GLY A 193 -15.18 -11.20 5.36
N MET A 194 -14.99 -10.83 4.08
CA MET A 194 -14.15 -9.69 3.71
C MET A 194 -14.87 -8.38 4.02
N LEU A 195 -14.20 -7.47 4.73
CA LEU A 195 -14.75 -6.14 4.99
C LEU A 195 -14.86 -5.37 3.67
N GLY A 196 -16.04 -4.83 3.38
CA GLY A 196 -16.29 -4.06 2.15
C GLY A 196 -15.58 -2.70 2.08
N MET A 197 -14.86 -2.29 3.14
CA MET A 197 -14.16 -1.00 3.21
C MET A 197 -12.78 -1.15 3.85
N ASP A 198 -11.80 -0.45 3.28
CA ASP A 198 -10.47 -0.26 3.84
C ASP A 198 -10.58 0.72 5.01
N LEU A 199 -10.34 0.25 6.24
CA LEU A 199 -10.14 1.12 7.38
C LEU A 199 -8.65 1.41 7.51
N VAL A 200 -8.21 2.54 6.96
CA VAL A 200 -6.87 3.05 7.24
C VAL A 200 -6.91 3.69 8.63
N TYR A 201 -6.44 2.94 9.63
CA TYR A 201 -6.33 3.43 10.99
C TYR A 201 -5.05 4.24 11.14
N PHE A 202 -5.18 5.57 11.10
CA PHE A 202 -4.12 6.48 11.50
C PHE A 202 -4.07 6.54 13.02
N SER A 203 -2.92 6.21 13.60
CA SER A 203 -2.69 6.26 15.05
C SER A 203 -1.77 7.43 15.38
N PRO A 204 -2.31 8.54 15.92
CA PRO A 204 -1.49 9.69 16.31
C PRO A 204 -0.36 9.33 17.28
N LYS A 205 -0.56 8.30 18.11
CA LYS A 205 0.49 7.79 19.01
C LYS A 205 1.67 7.16 18.25
N PHE A 206 1.38 6.41 17.19
CA PHE A 206 2.43 5.83 16.36
C PHE A 206 3.14 6.92 15.56
N ASP A 207 2.41 7.93 15.07
CA ASP A 207 3.01 9.05 14.34
C ASP A 207 4.01 9.83 15.22
N VAL A 208 3.67 10.04 16.50
CA VAL A 208 4.57 10.66 17.50
C VAL A 208 5.80 9.78 17.73
N GLU A 209 5.60 8.48 18.01
CA GLU A 209 6.69 7.54 18.27
C GLU A 209 7.66 7.44 17.08
N ILE A 210 7.13 7.40 15.85
CA ILE A 210 7.93 7.39 14.63
C ILE A 210 8.76 8.69 14.52
N ALA A 211 8.14 9.85 14.74
CA ALA A 211 8.83 11.13 14.66
C ALA A 211 9.94 11.27 15.71
N GLU A 212 9.69 10.83 16.95
CA GLU A 212 10.69 10.81 18.02
C GLU A 212 11.87 9.90 17.67
N ASN A 213 11.61 8.67 17.22
CA ASN A 213 12.64 7.71 16.85
C ASN A 213 13.52 8.21 15.70
N LEU A 214 12.92 8.79 14.66
CA LEU A 214 13.66 9.39 13.54
C LEU A 214 14.56 10.52 14.01
N ASN A 215 14.08 11.36 14.93
CA ASN A 215 14.87 12.46 15.48
C ASN A 215 16.07 11.98 16.28
N VAL A 216 15.90 10.97 17.12
CA VAL A 216 16.99 10.37 17.90
C VAL A 216 18.05 9.83 16.95
N LEU A 217 17.67 8.95 16.03
CA LEU A 217 18.60 8.30 15.08
C LEU A 217 19.45 9.31 14.32
N HIS A 218 18.84 10.35 13.76
CA HIS A 218 19.57 11.31 12.94
C HIS A 218 20.29 12.42 13.74
N SER A 219 19.93 12.62 15.00
CA SER A 219 20.70 13.49 15.91
C SER A 219 22.02 12.84 16.34
N GLU A 220 22.00 11.53 16.62
CA GLU A 220 23.19 10.75 16.99
C GLU A 220 24.18 10.64 15.82
N GLU A 221 23.69 10.39 14.60
CA GLU A 221 24.51 10.36 13.39
C GLU A 221 25.21 11.70 13.11
N GLU A 222 24.51 12.83 13.31
CA GLU A 222 25.13 14.16 13.16
C GLU A 222 26.19 14.43 14.22
N GLU A 223 25.95 14.03 15.47
CA GLU A 223 26.91 14.20 16.54
C GLU A 223 28.16 13.33 16.32
N GLU A 224 28.00 12.11 15.83
CA GLU A 224 29.11 11.22 15.50
C GLU A 224 29.93 11.75 14.31
N LYS A 225 29.27 12.28 13.27
CA LYS A 225 29.93 12.97 12.15
C LYS A 225 30.73 14.19 12.64
N ARG A 226 30.17 15.01 13.54
CA ARG A 226 30.87 16.16 14.14
C ARG A 226 32.06 15.73 15.00
N LYS A 227 31.93 14.66 15.79
CA LYS A 227 33.04 14.10 16.59
C LYS A 227 34.17 13.56 15.71
N LYS A 228 33.86 12.90 14.59
CA LYS A 228 34.85 12.44 13.60
C LYS A 228 35.59 13.61 12.95
N MET A 229 34.88 14.67 12.52
CA MET A 229 35.51 15.88 11.97
C MET A 229 36.42 16.60 12.98
N ARG A 230 36.04 16.65 14.26
CA ARG A 230 36.88 17.22 15.33
C ARG A 230 38.15 16.40 15.59
N LYS A 231 38.10 15.08 15.41
CA LYS A 231 39.27 14.19 15.54
C LYS A 231 40.23 14.32 14.35
N THR A 232 39.72 14.46 13.13
CA THR A 232 40.56 14.67 11.93
C THR A 232 41.14 16.08 11.82
N GLY A 233 40.47 17.10 12.38
CA GLY A 233 40.97 18.49 12.41
C GLY A 233 42.07 18.78 13.43
N ARG A 234 42.38 17.88 14.38
CA ARG A 234 43.48 18.05 15.36
C ARG A 234 44.83 17.51 14.89
N GLY A 235 44.94 17.09 13.62
CA GLY A 235 46.09 16.40 13.07
C GLY A 235 46.99 17.23 12.15
N VAL A 236 47.10 18.56 12.28
CA VAL A 236 48.16 19.32 11.60
C VAL A 236 48.63 20.47 12.48
N CYS A 237 49.77 20.27 13.15
CA CYS A 237 50.81 21.26 13.45
C CYS A 237 51.87 20.58 14.33
N ARG A 238 52.97 20.13 13.73
CA ARG A 238 54.27 20.13 14.40
C ARG A 238 55.24 20.91 13.52
N PRO A 239 55.74 22.07 13.99
CA PRO A 239 56.87 22.70 13.34
C PRO A 239 58.15 21.95 13.75
N ASN A 240 59.00 21.66 12.77
CA ASN A 240 60.46 21.66 12.88
C ASN A 240 61.01 21.97 11.50
#